data_AF-A0A483LR30-F1
#
_entry.id   AF-A0A483LR30-F1
#
_cell.length_a   1.000
_cell.length_b   1.000
_cell.length_c   1.000
_cell.angle_alpha   90.00
_cell.angle_beta   90.00
_cell.angle_gamma   90.00
#
_symmetry.space_group_name_H-M   'P 1'
#
loop_
_entity.id
_entity.type
_entity.pdbx_description
1 polymer ?
#
loop_
_entity_poly.entity_id
_entity_poly.type
_entity_poly.pdbx_seq_one_letter_code
_entity_poly.pdbx_strand_id
1 'polypeptide(L)'
;MDALKQRIIQFVRENQPVTEERMRTSLGLSVNQCRAYRKQMKATGQLFIANGSGCFISQADFEDWLRNGGGHEKMKSIGGMGGRGQTPDREQRRLIIEYLTNQTEPSTAKEIYKACHINQKSAYRILASLLEDGTIGSDGKRVGRRYVLDADSVYCDFDDRDKPIKAFVKYNPRRNGVVQAYMNSPARQRIMMIYGRC
;
A
#
# COMPACT_ATOMS: atom_id res chain seq x y z
N MET A 1 30.50 2.74 29.88
CA MET A 1 29.22 2.86 29.13
C MET A 1 28.61 4.21 29.49
N ASP A 2 28.10 4.94 28.50
CA ASP A 2 27.43 6.24 28.71
C ASP A 2 26.11 6.05 29.49
N ALA A 3 25.86 6.88 30.51
CA ALA A 3 24.71 6.77 31.41
C ALA A 3 23.36 6.82 30.66
N LEU A 4 23.31 7.60 29.57
CA LEU A 4 22.13 7.68 28.72
C LEU A 4 21.88 6.38 27.95
N LYS A 5 22.95 5.71 27.48
CA LYS A 5 22.84 4.42 26.78
C LYS A 5 22.32 3.33 27.70
N GLN A 6 22.77 3.32 28.97
CA GLN A 6 22.24 2.39 29.97
C GLN A 6 20.75 2.64 30.26
N ARG A 7 20.34 3.91 30.35
CA ARG A 7 18.92 4.27 30.51
C ARG A 7 18.06 3.84 29.32
N ILE A 8 18.57 3.97 28.09
CA ILE A 8 17.90 3.46 26.88
C ILE A 8 17.76 1.94 26.95
N ILE A 9 18.81 1.21 27.31
CA ILE A 9 18.77 -0.25 27.44
C ILE A 9 17.73 -0.66 28.48
N GLN A 10 17.75 -0.04 29.66
CA GLN A 10 16.79 -0.35 30.73
C GLN A 10 15.34 -0.09 30.26
N PHE A 11 15.10 1.06 29.64
CA PHE A 11 13.78 1.41 29.13
C PHE A 11 13.29 0.44 28.06
N VAL A 12 14.17 0.04 27.13
CA VAL A 12 13.83 -0.96 26.12
C VAL A 12 13.49 -2.26 26.81
N ARG A 13 14.32 -2.74 27.74
CA ARG A 13 14.13 -4.03 28.44
C ARG A 13 12.76 -4.16 29.09
N GLU A 14 12.28 -3.10 29.72
CA GLU A 14 10.99 -3.05 30.42
C GLU A 14 9.77 -2.88 29.48
N ASN A 15 9.97 -2.40 28.25
CA ASN A 15 8.88 -1.96 27.37
C ASN A 15 8.93 -2.55 25.94
N GLN A 16 9.67 -3.62 25.71
CA GLN A 16 9.78 -4.24 24.37
C GLN A 16 8.40 -4.72 23.88
N PRO A 17 7.98 -4.43 22.64
CA PRO A 17 8.64 -3.63 21.61
C PRO A 17 8.47 -2.10 21.80
N VAL A 18 9.58 -1.36 21.68
CA VAL A 18 9.57 0.11 21.79
C VAL A 18 9.61 0.79 20.42
N THR A 19 8.70 1.72 20.14
CA THR A 19 8.73 2.59 18.94
C THR A 19 9.67 3.79 19.14
N GLU A 20 10.14 4.38 18.04
CA GLU A 20 11.00 5.58 18.09
C GLU A 20 10.31 6.73 18.82
N GLU A 21 9.01 6.91 18.58
CA GLU A 21 8.20 7.95 19.20
C GLU A 21 8.09 7.75 20.72
N ARG A 22 7.76 6.52 21.16
CA ARG A 22 7.66 6.19 22.58
C ARG A 22 9.00 6.38 23.29
N MET A 23 10.09 5.91 22.67
CA MET A 23 11.46 6.10 23.19
C MET A 23 11.81 7.58 23.34
N ARG A 24 11.48 8.39 22.33
CA ARG A 24 11.75 9.83 22.31
C ARG A 24 11.00 10.56 23.42
N THR A 25 9.70 10.34 23.52
CA THR A 25 8.83 11.02 24.48
C THR A 25 9.19 10.64 25.92
N SER A 26 9.42 9.35 26.20
CA SER A 26 9.75 8.89 27.55
C SER A 26 11.15 9.28 28.03
N LEU A 27 12.11 9.40 27.12
CA LEU A 27 13.50 9.76 27.47
C LEU A 27 13.83 11.25 27.25
N GLY A 28 12.87 12.05 26.76
CA GLY A 28 13.06 13.48 26.50
C GLY A 28 14.11 13.77 25.43
N LEU A 29 14.30 12.87 24.47
CA LEU A 29 15.32 13.01 23.42
C LEU A 29 14.79 13.81 22.24
N SER A 30 15.67 14.50 21.51
CA SER A 30 15.32 14.98 20.17
C SER A 30 15.27 13.81 19.17
N VAL A 31 14.57 13.99 18.04
CA VAL A 31 14.47 12.97 16.98
C VAL A 31 15.86 12.56 16.48
N ASN A 32 16.74 13.53 16.22
CA ASN A 32 18.08 13.30 15.70
C ASN A 32 18.96 12.55 16.71
N GLN A 33 18.90 12.92 17.99
CA GLN A 33 19.63 12.22 19.05
C GLN A 33 19.16 10.77 19.19
N CYS A 34 17.85 10.53 19.24
CA CYS A 34 17.28 9.19 19.33
C CYS A 34 17.74 8.30 18.16
N ARG A 35 17.72 8.83 16.92
CA ARG A 35 18.21 8.12 15.73
C ARG A 35 19.70 7.84 15.79
N ALA A 36 20.51 8.80 16.23
CA ALA A 36 21.95 8.63 16.36
C ALA A 36 22.30 7.53 17.37
N TYR A 37 21.70 7.57 18.56
CA TYR A 37 21.92 6.54 19.60
C TYR A 37 21.44 5.17 19.14
N ARG A 38 20.24 5.07 18.55
CA ARG A 38 19.74 3.79 18.01
C ARG A 38 20.64 3.22 16.93
N LYS A 39 21.16 4.05 16.01
CA LYS A 39 22.11 3.62 14.98
C LYS A 39 23.41 3.10 15.59
N GLN A 40 23.97 3.83 16.56
CA GLN A 40 25.18 3.41 17.26
C GLN A 40 24.98 2.10 18.02
N MET A 41 23.90 2.00 18.81
CA MET A 41 23.60 0.84 19.65
C MET A 41 23.22 -0.40 18.84
N LYS A 42 22.63 -0.22 17.66
CA LYS A 42 22.46 -1.30 16.68
C LYS A 42 23.80 -1.80 16.14
N ALA A 43 24.69 -0.87 15.78
CA ALA A 43 26.00 -1.23 15.24
C ALA A 43 26.88 -1.97 16.26
N THR A 44 26.74 -1.66 17.55
CA THR A 44 27.44 -2.35 18.65
C THR A 44 26.72 -3.60 19.16
N GLY A 45 25.59 -3.99 18.57
CA GLY A 45 24.82 -5.17 18.98
C GLY A 45 24.10 -5.05 20.32
N GLN A 46 23.98 -3.84 20.87
CA GLN A 46 23.32 -3.58 22.16
C GLN A 46 21.80 -3.47 22.04
N LEU A 47 21.30 -3.23 20.83
CA LEU A 47 19.87 -3.18 20.51
C LEU A 47 19.62 -3.90 19.19
N PHE A 48 18.53 -4.65 19.14
CA PHE A 48 17.99 -5.22 17.93
C PHE A 48 16.82 -4.35 17.42
N ILE A 49 16.95 -3.83 16.20
CA ILE A 49 15.92 -2.98 15.59
C ILE A 49 15.29 -3.71 14.42
N ALA A 50 14.05 -4.15 14.60
CA ALA A 50 13.22 -4.74 13.56
C ALA A 50 12.34 -3.66 12.93
N ASN A 51 12.52 -3.44 11.63
CA ASN A 51 11.73 -2.45 10.88
C ASN A 51 10.24 -2.80 10.96
N GLY A 52 9.39 -1.82 11.23
CA GLY A 52 7.95 -2.01 11.43
C GLY A 52 7.56 -2.59 12.79
N SER A 53 8.43 -3.37 13.45
CA SER A 53 8.14 -4.04 14.73
C SER A 53 8.61 -3.27 15.97
N GLY A 54 9.70 -2.51 15.87
CA GLY A 54 10.21 -1.68 16.97
C GLY A 54 11.63 -2.05 17.39
N CYS A 55 11.98 -1.65 18.61
CA CYS A 55 13.28 -1.88 19.22
C CYS A 55 13.19 -2.94 20.32
N PHE A 56 14.18 -3.84 20.33
CA PHE A 56 14.36 -4.96 21.23
C PHE A 56 15.79 -4.97 21.78
N ILE A 57 16.03 -5.73 22.84
CA ILE A 57 17.38 -5.92 23.39
C ILE A 57 18.19 -6.87 22.51
N SER A 58 17.61 -8.00 22.15
CA SER A 58 18.26 -9.01 21.31
C SER A 58 17.35 -9.52 20.19
N GLN A 59 17.94 -10.27 19.26
CA GLN A 59 17.17 -11.00 18.25
C GLN A 59 16.29 -12.09 18.89
N ALA A 60 16.77 -12.74 19.95
CA ALA A 60 16.00 -13.77 20.67
C ALA A 60 14.72 -13.19 21.27
N ASP A 61 14.78 -12.01 21.89
CA ASP A 61 13.60 -11.33 22.44
C ASP A 61 12.56 -10.99 21.35
N PHE A 62 13.03 -10.64 20.14
CA PHE A 62 12.16 -10.41 19.00
C PHE A 62 11.46 -11.69 18.53
N GLU A 63 12.19 -12.80 18.47
CA GLU A 63 11.65 -14.11 18.08
C GLU A 63 10.67 -14.64 19.14
N ASP A 64 10.96 -14.47 20.42
CA ASP A 64 10.04 -14.80 21.52
C ASP A 64 8.76 -13.97 21.45
N TRP A 65 8.88 -12.67 21.19
CA TRP A 65 7.73 -11.80 21.00
C TRP A 65 6.88 -12.19 19.78
N LEU A 66 7.50 -12.65 18.69
CA LEU A 66 6.80 -13.19 17.52
C LEU A 66 6.05 -14.50 17.85
N ARG A 67 6.72 -15.42 18.55
CA ARG A 67 6.15 -16.73 18.93
C ARG A 67 4.99 -16.61 19.90
N ASN A 68 5.06 -15.67 20.84
CA ASN A 68 4.05 -15.43 21.87
C ASN A 68 2.89 -14.54 21.39
N GLY A 69 2.70 -14.40 20.07
CA GLY A 69 1.54 -13.72 19.49
C GLY A 69 1.62 -12.19 19.41
N GLY A 70 2.68 -11.57 19.92
CA GLY A 70 2.86 -10.11 19.86
C GLY A 70 2.90 -9.58 18.43
N GLY A 71 3.50 -10.34 17.50
CA GLY A 71 3.47 -10.04 16.07
C GLY A 71 2.06 -10.02 15.49
N HIS A 72 1.23 -11.00 15.85
CA HIS A 72 -0.16 -11.09 15.42
C HIS A 72 -1.02 -9.97 16.01
N GLU A 73 -0.87 -9.66 17.30
CA GLU A 73 -1.57 -8.53 17.95
C GLU A 73 -1.21 -7.20 17.30
N LYS A 74 0.06 -6.99 16.97
CA LYS A 74 0.51 -5.80 16.27
C LYS A 74 -0.04 -5.71 14.85
N MET A 75 -0.05 -6.82 14.10
CA MET A 75 -0.69 -6.87 12.79
C MET A 75 -2.20 -6.62 12.88
N LYS A 76 -2.87 -7.14 13.91
CA LYS A 76 -4.28 -6.91 14.19
C LYS A 76 -4.55 -5.45 14.57
N SER A 77 -3.68 -4.80 15.35
CA SER A 77 -3.81 -3.38 15.69
C SER A 77 -3.54 -2.47 14.49
N ILE A 78 -2.59 -2.83 13.62
CA ILE A 78 -2.32 -2.12 12.36
C ILE A 78 -3.48 -2.32 11.38
N GLY A 79 -4.03 -3.53 11.28
CA GLY A 79 -5.23 -3.84 10.50
C GLY A 79 -6.47 -3.12 11.04
N GLY A 80 -6.62 -3.04 12.37
CA GLY A 80 -7.71 -2.34 13.04
C GLY A 80 -7.61 -0.81 12.98
N MET A 81 -6.40 -0.25 12.90
CA MET A 81 -6.19 1.17 12.59
C MET A 81 -6.47 1.52 11.12
N GLY A 82 -6.74 0.52 10.29
CA GLY A 82 -7.05 0.68 8.88
C GLY A 82 -5.85 1.16 8.08
N GLY A 83 -5.42 0.38 7.09
CA GLY A 83 -4.78 1.00 5.93
C GLY A 83 -5.73 2.08 5.42
N ARG A 84 -5.34 3.35 5.54
CA ARG A 84 -6.15 4.54 5.17
C ARG A 84 -6.37 4.63 3.65
N GLY A 85 -6.94 3.60 3.02
CA GLY A 85 -6.99 3.54 1.56
C GLY A 85 -8.05 2.65 0.89
N GLN A 86 -8.82 1.78 1.57
CA GLN A 86 -9.65 0.81 0.82
C GLN A 86 -11.09 0.53 1.30
N THR A 87 -11.56 1.04 2.42
CA THR A 87 -12.97 0.82 2.84
C THR A 87 -14.03 1.61 2.05
N PRO A 88 -13.87 2.91 1.73
CA PRO A 88 -14.95 3.65 1.06
C PRO A 88 -15.20 3.19 -0.37
N ASP A 89 -14.21 2.60 -1.04
CA ASP A 89 -14.35 2.16 -2.44
C ASP A 89 -15.26 0.92 -2.56
N ARG A 90 -15.20 0.00 -1.57
CA ARG A 90 -15.99 -1.23 -1.58
C ARG A 90 -17.48 -0.97 -1.38
N GLU A 91 -17.82 -0.15 -0.39
CA GLU A 91 -19.21 0.23 -0.12
C GLU A 91 -19.80 1.05 -1.27
N GLN A 92 -19.03 2.03 -1.79
CA GLN A 92 -19.45 2.83 -2.95
C GLN A 92 -19.65 1.98 -4.21
N ARG A 93 -18.80 0.97 -4.43
CA ARG A 93 -18.95 0.01 -5.54
C ARG A 93 -20.20 -0.86 -5.36
N ARG A 94 -20.49 -1.33 -4.15
CA ARG A 94 -21.72 -2.08 -3.84
C ARG A 94 -22.98 -1.26 -4.14
N LEU A 95 -23.02 0.00 -3.68
CA LEU A 95 -24.16 0.90 -3.91
C LEU A 95 -24.41 1.16 -5.40
N ILE A 96 -23.35 1.32 -6.20
CA ILE A 96 -23.46 1.52 -7.65
C ILE A 96 -24.03 0.26 -8.33
N ILE A 97 -23.54 -0.93 -7.95
CA ILE A 97 -24.03 -2.18 -8.53
C ILE A 97 -25.50 -2.41 -8.14
N GLU A 98 -25.84 -2.23 -6.87
CA GLU A 98 -27.23 -2.37 -6.39
C GLU A 98 -28.18 -1.41 -7.12
N TYR A 99 -27.75 -0.16 -7.33
CA TYR A 99 -28.50 0.79 -8.14
C TYR A 99 -28.69 0.28 -9.58
N LEU A 100 -27.64 -0.19 -10.24
CA LEU A 100 -27.73 -0.69 -11.62
C LEU A 100 -28.56 -1.98 -11.74
N THR A 101 -28.56 -2.85 -10.73
CA THR A 101 -29.42 -4.06 -10.69
C THR A 101 -30.90 -3.71 -10.62
N ASN A 102 -31.24 -2.61 -9.92
CA ASN A 102 -32.62 -2.16 -9.76
C ASN A 102 -33.13 -1.33 -10.96
N GLN A 103 -32.26 -0.98 -11.91
CA GLN A 103 -32.62 -0.19 -13.09
C GLN A 103 -32.77 -1.08 -14.31
N THR A 104 -33.92 -1.01 -14.98
CA THR A 104 -34.16 -1.71 -16.26
C THR A 104 -33.60 -0.96 -17.47
N GLU A 105 -33.32 0.34 -17.32
CA GLU A 105 -32.81 1.19 -18.39
C GLU A 105 -31.36 1.64 -18.17
N PRO A 106 -30.58 1.84 -19.26
CA PRO A 106 -29.20 2.33 -19.18
C PRO A 106 -29.12 3.69 -18.49
N SER A 107 -28.40 3.75 -17.36
CA SER A 107 -28.27 4.97 -16.55
C SER A 107 -27.01 5.76 -16.87
N THR A 108 -27.06 7.08 -16.82
CA THR A 108 -25.87 7.93 -16.98
C THR A 108 -25.05 8.00 -15.70
N ALA A 109 -23.75 8.29 -15.81
CA ALA A 109 -22.90 8.53 -14.62
C ALA A 109 -23.50 9.58 -13.68
N LYS A 110 -24.19 10.59 -14.23
CA LYS A 110 -24.81 11.69 -13.47
C LYS A 110 -25.97 11.24 -12.59
N GLU A 111 -26.80 10.34 -13.09
CA GLU A 111 -27.90 9.76 -12.32
C GLU A 111 -27.36 8.84 -11.24
N ILE A 112 -26.37 8.01 -11.59
CA ILE A 112 -25.75 7.04 -10.67
C ILE A 112 -25.13 7.74 -9.45
N TYR A 113 -24.24 8.73 -9.65
CA TYR A 113 -23.56 9.34 -8.49
C TYR A 113 -24.52 10.17 -7.61
N LYS A 114 -25.59 10.73 -8.20
CA LYS A 114 -26.63 11.44 -7.44
C LYS A 114 -27.48 10.48 -6.62
N ALA A 115 -27.91 9.38 -7.22
CA ALA A 115 -28.75 8.37 -6.56
C ALA A 115 -28.01 7.65 -5.43
N CYS A 116 -26.73 7.31 -5.64
CA CYS A 116 -25.92 6.64 -4.64
C CYS A 116 -25.32 7.60 -3.58
N HIS A 117 -25.54 8.91 -3.70
CA HIS A 117 -24.91 9.94 -2.87
C HIS A 117 -23.36 9.86 -2.82
N ILE A 118 -22.73 9.56 -3.96
CA ILE A 118 -21.28 9.41 -4.09
C ILE A 118 -20.69 10.65 -4.75
N ASN A 119 -19.47 11.02 -4.36
CA ASN A 119 -18.72 12.07 -5.06
C ASN A 119 -18.54 11.70 -6.54
N GLN A 120 -18.85 12.62 -7.44
CA GLN A 120 -18.70 12.48 -8.88
C GLN A 120 -17.34 11.87 -9.28
N LYS A 121 -16.23 12.35 -8.71
CA LYS A 121 -14.89 11.83 -9.02
C LYS A 121 -14.72 10.36 -8.64
N SER A 122 -15.26 9.95 -7.50
CA SER A 122 -15.22 8.56 -7.04
C SER A 122 -16.10 7.68 -7.91
N ALA A 123 -17.31 8.12 -8.26
CA ALA A 123 -18.20 7.37 -9.13
C ALA A 123 -17.59 7.12 -10.52
N TYR A 124 -16.97 8.12 -11.16
CA TYR A 124 -16.28 7.92 -12.44
C TYR A 124 -15.12 6.91 -12.34
N ARG A 125 -14.35 6.96 -11.24
CA ARG A 125 -13.26 6.01 -10.99
C ARG A 125 -13.79 4.58 -10.83
N ILE A 126 -14.85 4.41 -10.04
CA ILE A 126 -15.46 3.09 -9.78
C ILE A 126 -16.10 2.53 -11.06
N LEU A 127 -16.83 3.35 -11.82
CA LEU A 127 -17.43 2.94 -13.10
C LEU A 127 -16.36 2.55 -14.13
N ALA A 128 -15.22 3.25 -14.17
CA ALA A 128 -14.10 2.86 -15.02
C ALA A 128 -13.52 1.50 -14.61
N SER A 129 -13.32 1.26 -13.31
CA SER A 129 -12.88 -0.04 -12.80
C SER A 129 -13.88 -1.16 -13.10
N LEU A 130 -15.18 -0.91 -12.95
CA LEU A 130 -16.23 -1.89 -13.24
C LEU A 130 -16.30 -2.24 -14.73
N LEU A 131 -16.00 -1.28 -15.62
CA LEU A 131 -15.88 -1.52 -17.07
C LEU A 131 -14.63 -2.34 -17.40
N GLU A 132 -13.49 -2.05 -16.76
CA GLU A 132 -12.26 -2.84 -16.93
C GLU A 132 -12.44 -4.28 -16.43
N ASP A 133 -13.19 -4.46 -15.34
CA ASP A 133 -13.49 -5.76 -14.75
C ASP A 133 -14.59 -6.53 -15.53
N GLY A 134 -15.25 -5.89 -16.51
CA GLY A 134 -16.34 -6.49 -17.29
C GLY A 134 -17.65 -6.69 -16.52
N THR A 135 -17.79 -6.07 -15.35
CA THR A 135 -19.01 -6.17 -14.52
C THR A 135 -20.19 -5.38 -15.10
N ILE A 136 -19.88 -4.29 -15.81
CA ILE A 136 -20.88 -3.42 -16.42
C ILE A 136 -20.55 -3.20 -17.90
N GLY A 137 -21.58 -3.13 -18.73
CA GLY A 137 -21.48 -2.72 -20.12
C GLY A 137 -21.62 -1.20 -20.26
N SER A 138 -21.15 -0.64 -21.38
CA SER A 138 -21.41 0.77 -21.71
C SER A 138 -21.78 1.00 -23.16
N ASP A 139 -22.79 1.84 -23.37
CA ASP A 139 -23.37 2.13 -24.69
C ASP A 139 -22.83 3.45 -25.30
N GLY A 140 -21.50 3.64 -25.32
CA GLY A 140 -20.92 4.76 -26.08
C GLY A 140 -19.57 5.32 -25.65
N LYS A 141 -19.07 6.27 -26.46
CA LYS A 141 -17.77 6.94 -26.28
C LYS A 141 -17.89 8.24 -25.46
N ARG A 142 -17.15 8.27 -24.34
CA ARG A 142 -16.80 9.40 -23.44
C ARG A 142 -17.92 10.33 -22.93
N VAL A 143 -18.69 11.01 -23.78
CA VAL A 143 -19.68 12.01 -23.37
C VAL A 143 -21.07 11.43 -23.58
N GLY A 144 -21.88 11.36 -22.52
CA GLY A 144 -23.22 10.75 -22.57
C GLY A 144 -23.23 9.22 -22.43
N ARG A 145 -22.11 8.62 -22.00
CA ARG A 145 -22.01 7.17 -21.76
C ARG A 145 -23.06 6.71 -20.74
N ARG A 146 -23.85 5.72 -21.15
CA ARG A 146 -24.81 5.00 -20.29
C ARG A 146 -24.25 3.65 -19.88
N TYR A 147 -24.56 3.23 -18.67
CA TYR A 147 -24.07 2.02 -18.04
C TYR A 147 -25.24 1.08 -17.76
N VAL A 148 -25.04 -0.19 -18.04
CA VAL A 148 -25.98 -1.29 -17.79
C VAL A 148 -25.21 -2.40 -17.11
N LEU A 149 -25.85 -3.15 -16.21
CA LEU A 149 -25.25 -4.36 -15.67
C LEU A 149 -25.08 -5.39 -16.80
N ASP A 150 -23.91 -5.99 -16.94
CA ASP A 150 -23.75 -7.06 -17.91
C ASP A 150 -24.43 -8.34 -17.40
N ALA A 151 -25.27 -8.97 -18.22
CA ALA A 151 -26.11 -10.10 -17.80
C ALA A 151 -25.30 -11.36 -17.47
N ASP A 152 -24.11 -11.48 -18.06
CA ASP A 152 -23.18 -12.61 -17.86
C ASP A 152 -22.14 -12.34 -16.77
N SER A 153 -22.18 -11.17 -16.13
CA SER A 153 -21.25 -10.82 -15.06
C SER A 153 -21.59 -11.61 -13.79
N VAL A 154 -20.78 -12.64 -13.49
CA VAL A 154 -20.74 -13.26 -12.16
C VAL A 154 -20.47 -12.14 -11.15
N TYR A 155 -21.41 -11.94 -10.22
CA TYR A 155 -21.21 -11.02 -9.10
C TYR A 155 -20.03 -11.54 -8.27
N CYS A 156 -18.83 -11.03 -8.56
CA CYS A 156 -17.63 -11.38 -7.83
C CYS A 156 -17.76 -10.79 -6.44
N ASP A 157 -17.96 -11.64 -5.43
CA ASP A 157 -17.83 -11.23 -4.04
C ASP A 157 -16.46 -10.53 -3.90
N PHE A 158 -16.48 -9.25 -3.52
CA PHE A 158 -15.29 -8.38 -3.52
C PHE A 158 -14.37 -8.68 -2.33
N ASP A 159 -14.12 -9.97 -2.07
CA ASP A 159 -13.03 -10.39 -1.20
C ASP A 159 -11.71 -10.24 -1.97
N ASP A 160 -11.22 -9.00 -2.00
CA ASP A 160 -9.86 -8.64 -2.46
C ASP A 160 -8.76 -9.30 -1.59
N ARG A 161 -9.13 -10.19 -0.65
CA ARG A 161 -8.23 -11.00 0.18
C ARG A 161 -7.37 -11.96 -0.66
N ASP A 162 -7.83 -12.34 -1.86
CA ASP A 162 -7.11 -13.27 -2.74
C ASP A 162 -6.33 -12.61 -3.87
N LYS A 163 -6.41 -11.27 -4.04
CA LYS A 163 -5.52 -10.62 -5.00
C LYS A 163 -4.13 -10.54 -4.38
N PRO A 164 -3.12 -11.24 -4.92
CA PRO A 164 -1.77 -11.09 -4.43
C PRO A 164 -1.41 -9.62 -4.53
N ILE A 165 -1.03 -9.03 -3.40
CA ILE A 165 -0.44 -7.70 -3.34
C ILE A 165 0.59 -7.66 -4.47
N LYS A 166 0.52 -6.65 -5.36
CA LYS A 166 1.53 -6.40 -6.38
C LYS A 166 2.85 -6.00 -5.69
N ALA A 167 3.43 -6.91 -4.93
CA ALA A 167 4.81 -6.85 -4.50
C ALA A 167 5.64 -6.81 -5.78
N PHE A 168 6.61 -5.89 -5.82
CA PHE A 168 7.63 -5.70 -6.85
C PHE A 168 7.62 -6.82 -7.89
N VAL A 169 6.88 -6.60 -8.98
CA VAL A 169 6.91 -7.53 -10.11
C VAL A 169 8.38 -7.60 -10.54
N LYS A 170 9.01 -8.75 -10.33
CA LYS A 170 10.43 -8.96 -10.64
C LYS A 170 10.64 -8.53 -12.09
N TYR A 171 11.60 -7.64 -12.31
CA TYR A 171 11.88 -7.07 -13.62
C TYR A 171 11.96 -8.18 -14.68
N ASN A 172 11.05 -8.14 -15.66
CA ASN A 172 11.01 -9.10 -16.75
C ASN A 172 11.61 -8.46 -18.02
N PRO A 173 12.89 -8.72 -18.34
CA PRO A 173 13.57 -8.10 -19.48
C PRO A 173 12.92 -8.44 -20.83
N ARG A 174 12.13 -9.53 -20.94
CA ARG A 174 11.44 -9.90 -22.18
C ARG A 174 10.21 -9.06 -22.48
N ARG A 175 9.58 -8.45 -21.47
CA ARG A 175 8.40 -7.56 -21.63
C ARG A 175 8.76 -6.08 -21.74
N ASN A 176 10.00 -5.70 -21.47
CA ASN A 176 10.42 -4.30 -21.48
C ASN A 176 10.94 -3.87 -22.86
N GLY A 177 10.02 -3.52 -23.76
CA GLY A 177 10.35 -3.00 -25.08
C GLY A 177 11.06 -1.64 -25.06
N VAL A 178 10.97 -0.87 -23.97
CA VAL A 178 11.51 0.50 -23.87
C VAL A 178 13.04 0.49 -23.92
N VAL A 179 13.69 -0.44 -23.20
CA VAL A 179 15.16 -0.55 -23.22
C VAL A 179 15.65 -0.98 -24.59
N GLN A 180 14.97 -1.95 -25.22
CA GLN A 180 15.34 -2.40 -26.57
C GLN A 180 15.13 -1.29 -27.61
N ALA A 181 14.01 -0.55 -27.52
CA ALA A 181 13.73 0.59 -28.38
C ALA A 181 14.77 1.70 -28.22
N TYR A 182 15.22 1.99 -26.98
CA TYR A 182 16.29 2.93 -26.72
C TYR A 182 17.63 2.45 -27.28
N MET A 183 18.00 1.18 -27.06
CA MET A 183 19.24 0.60 -27.58
C MET A 183 19.34 0.69 -29.11
N ASN A 184 18.21 0.54 -29.79
CA ASN A 184 18.08 0.62 -31.25
C ASN A 184 17.79 2.04 -31.77
N SER A 185 17.64 3.04 -30.89
CA SER A 185 17.23 4.39 -31.31
C SER A 185 18.35 5.13 -32.07
N PRO A 186 18.01 5.94 -33.10
CA PRO A 186 18.98 6.77 -33.82
C PRO A 186 19.67 7.81 -32.93
N ALA A 187 19.00 8.26 -31.86
CA ALA A 187 19.56 9.19 -30.89
C ALA A 187 20.74 8.56 -30.13
N ARG A 188 20.57 7.32 -29.66
CA ARG A 188 21.65 6.59 -29.00
C ARG A 188 22.82 6.32 -29.95
N GLN A 189 22.56 5.96 -31.20
CA GLN A 189 23.63 5.74 -32.19
C GLN A 189 24.48 7.00 -32.40
N ARG A 190 23.85 8.18 -32.48
CA ARG A 190 24.56 9.47 -32.56
C ARG A 190 25.40 9.77 -31.33
N ILE A 191 24.89 9.48 -30.13
CA ILE A 191 25.63 9.64 -28.87
C ILE A 191 26.84 8.71 -28.84
N MET A 192 26.67 7.44 -29.21
CA MET A 192 27.76 6.46 -29.23
C MET A 192 28.79 6.75 -30.34
N MET A 193 28.43 7.41 -31.43
CA MET A 193 29.40 7.89 -32.42
C MET A 193 30.35 8.96 -31.85
N ILE A 194 29.88 9.79 -30.91
CA ILE A 194 30.66 10.88 -30.32
C ILE A 194 31.46 10.38 -29.11
N TYR A 195 30.85 9.59 -28.24
CA TYR A 195 31.41 9.20 -26.94
C TYR A 195 31.76 7.72 -26.80
N GLY A 196 31.45 6.89 -27.80
CA GLY A 196 31.63 5.44 -27.76
C GLY A 196 32.91 4.92 -28.43
N ARG A 197 33.79 5.80 -28.90
CA ARG A 197 35.13 5.41 -29.38
C ARG A 197 36.07 5.24 -28.18
N CYS A 198 36.15 4.01 -27.68
CA CYS A 198 37.34 3.47 -27.02
C CYS A 198 37.86 2.33 -27.89
#